data_AF-A0A7G2K0Q2-F1
#
_entry.id   AF-A0A7G2K0Q2-F1
#
_cell.length_a   1.000
_cell.length_b   1.000
_cell.length_c   1.000
_cell.angle_alpha   90.00
_cell.angle_beta   90.00
_cell.angle_gamma   90.00
#
_symmetry.space_group_name_H-M   'P 1'
#
loop_
_entity.id
_entity.type
_entity.pdbx_description
1 polymer ?
#
loop_
_entity_poly.entity_id
_entity_poly.type
_entity_poly.pdbx_seq_one_letter_code
_entity_poly.pdbx_strand_id
1 'polypeptide(L)'
;MSMSSHKLYGPKGVGALYVRRKPRVRLEAIIHGGGHERGMRSGTLPVHQIVGMGEAYRIAKEEMASEMPRLKALRDRLYNGLKDIEETYVNGSMEYRLDSNLNISFNYVEGESLMMALRDIAVSSGSACTSASLEPSYVLRALGLNDELAHSSITARAVQHGI
;
A
#
# COMPACT_ATOMS: atom_id res chain seq x y z
N MET A 1 12.87 -9.98 1.96
CA MET A 1 11.68 -9.23 2.41
C MET A 1 12.03 -7.76 2.41
N SER A 2 11.23 -6.92 1.78
CA SER A 2 11.45 -5.48 1.68
C SER A 2 10.52 -4.73 2.64
N MET A 3 11.03 -3.66 3.23
CA MET A 3 10.37 -2.90 4.28
C MET A 3 10.47 -1.41 3.96
N SER A 4 9.39 -0.66 4.18
CA SER A 4 9.32 0.77 3.92
C SER A 4 8.75 1.49 5.13
N SER A 5 9.48 2.47 5.64
CA SER A 5 9.16 3.09 6.93
C SER A 5 7.83 3.86 6.91
N HIS A 6 7.60 4.65 5.86
CA HIS A 6 6.37 5.44 5.72
C HIS A 6 5.08 4.63 5.52
N LYS A 7 5.15 3.31 5.36
CA LYS A 7 3.97 2.43 5.34
C LYS A 7 3.46 2.07 6.74
N LEU A 8 4.25 2.37 7.76
CA LEU A 8 3.97 2.21 9.19
C LEU A 8 4.18 3.54 9.93
N TYR A 9 3.79 4.66 9.32
CA TYR A 9 3.86 6.02 9.90
C TYR A 9 5.28 6.53 10.25
N GLY A 10 6.33 5.84 9.82
CA GLY A 10 7.69 6.35 9.95
C GLY A 10 8.10 7.33 8.84
N PRO A 11 9.34 7.86 8.89
CA PRO A 11 9.81 8.84 7.92
C PRO A 11 9.84 8.34 6.47
N LYS A 12 9.55 9.22 5.51
CA LYS A 12 9.77 8.98 4.08
C LYS A 12 11.27 8.96 3.77
N GLY A 13 11.68 8.24 2.73
CA GLY A 13 13.07 8.18 2.26
C GLY A 13 13.95 7.11 2.92
N VAL A 14 13.41 6.30 3.83
CA VAL A 14 14.12 5.19 4.48
C VAL A 14 13.33 3.88 4.42
N GLY A 15 14.06 2.78 4.31
CA GLY A 15 13.53 1.42 4.28
C GLY A 15 14.63 0.41 4.59
N ALA A 16 14.27 -0.87 4.59
CA ALA A 16 15.21 -1.95 4.84
C ALA A 16 14.96 -3.13 3.90
N LEU A 17 16.03 -3.88 3.64
CA LEU A 17 15.97 -5.14 2.93
C LEU A 17 16.48 -6.25 3.85
N TYR A 18 15.60 -7.17 4.22
CA TYR A 18 16.00 -8.38 4.93
C TYR A 18 16.56 -9.41 3.94
N VAL A 19 17.84 -9.73 4.13
CA VAL A 19 18.58 -10.75 3.38
C VAL A 19 18.83 -11.95 4.28
N ARG A 20 18.19 -13.08 3.95
CA ARG A 20 18.32 -14.33 4.69
C ARG A 20 19.75 -14.87 4.59
N ARG A 21 20.33 -15.26 5.74
CA ARG A 21 21.68 -15.84 5.80
C ARG A 21 21.72 -17.33 5.45
N LYS A 22 20.68 -18.09 5.82
CA LYS A 22 20.58 -19.55 5.60
C LYS A 22 19.17 -19.95 5.14
N PRO A 23 19.02 -20.61 3.98
CA PRO A 23 20.04 -20.81 2.94
C PRO A 23 20.63 -19.47 2.46
N ARG A 24 21.89 -19.49 2.00
CA ARG A 24 22.63 -18.26 1.68
C ARG A 24 22.05 -17.62 0.42
N VAL A 25 21.58 -16.38 0.55
CA VAL A 25 21.19 -15.54 -0.58
C VAL A 25 22.40 -14.69 -0.98
N ARG A 26 22.76 -14.71 -2.28
CA ARG A 26 23.80 -13.84 -2.83
C ARG A 26 23.12 -12.71 -3.59
N LEU A 27 23.48 -11.48 -3.24
CA LEU A 27 23.02 -10.27 -3.91
C LEU A 27 24.23 -9.52 -4.42
N GLU A 28 24.08 -8.91 -5.58
CA GLU A 28 25.03 -7.94 -6.10
C GLU A 28 24.60 -6.53 -5.68
N ALA A 29 25.56 -5.73 -5.22
CA ALA A 29 25.28 -4.37 -4.80
C ALA A 29 25.05 -3.49 -6.03
N ILE A 30 23.97 -2.71 -6.02
CA ILE A 30 23.67 -1.73 -7.07
C ILE A 30 24.17 -0.31 -6.72
N ILE A 31 24.63 -0.09 -5.48
CA ILE A 31 25.21 1.17 -5.00
C ILE A 31 26.63 0.90 -4.51
N HIS A 32 27.61 1.31 -5.31
CA HIS A 32 29.04 1.11 -5.05
C HIS A 32 29.65 2.26 -4.26
N GLY A 33 30.77 2.00 -3.56
CA GLY A 33 31.45 2.98 -2.70
C GLY A 33 32.13 2.32 -1.50
N GLY A 34 32.14 3.01 -0.35
CA GLY A 34 32.93 2.63 0.84
C GLY A 34 32.48 1.38 1.62
N GLY A 35 31.74 0.44 1.03
CA GLY A 35 31.49 -0.86 1.64
C GLY A 35 30.53 -0.89 2.84
N HIS A 36 29.72 0.15 3.03
CA HIS A 36 28.70 0.21 4.10
C HIS A 36 27.66 -0.92 3.95
N GLU A 37 26.92 -1.22 5.03
CA GLU A 37 25.89 -2.27 5.05
C GLU A 37 26.41 -3.63 4.51
N ARG A 38 27.63 -4.02 4.94
CA ARG A 38 28.33 -5.24 4.48
C ARG A 38 28.61 -5.27 2.98
N GLY A 39 28.84 -4.10 2.39
CA GLY A 39 29.04 -3.94 0.95
C GLY A 39 27.76 -3.97 0.12
N MET A 40 26.58 -4.09 0.73
CA MET A 40 25.31 -4.20 -0.01
C MET A 40 24.74 -2.83 -0.41
N ARG A 41 25.01 -1.79 0.37
CA ARG A 41 24.57 -0.42 0.09
C ARG A 41 25.59 0.56 0.60
N SER A 42 26.35 1.17 -0.31
CA SER A 42 27.33 2.18 0.04
C SER A 42 26.70 3.55 0.33
N GLY A 43 27.43 4.38 1.09
CA GLY A 43 27.05 5.74 1.46
C GLY A 43 26.67 5.87 2.93
N THR A 44 26.92 7.06 3.49
CA THR A 44 26.59 7.39 4.87
C THR A 44 25.12 7.14 5.16
N LEU A 45 24.85 6.57 6.33
CA LEU A 45 23.50 6.22 6.75
C LEU A 45 22.79 7.44 7.37
N PRO A 46 21.54 7.75 7.01
CA PRO A 46 20.77 8.83 7.61
C PRO A 46 20.27 8.41 8.99
N VAL A 47 21.10 8.57 10.02
CA VAL A 47 20.87 8.04 11.39
C VAL A 47 19.49 8.46 11.93
N HIS A 48 19.10 9.72 11.79
CA HIS A 48 17.80 10.22 12.25
C HIS A 48 16.61 9.50 11.60
N GLN A 49 16.68 9.19 10.29
CA GLN A 49 15.64 8.44 9.60
C GLN A 49 15.62 6.96 10.03
N ILE A 50 16.79 6.36 10.25
CA ILE A 50 16.90 4.98 10.74
C ILE A 50 16.32 4.85 12.15
N VAL A 51 16.60 5.81 13.03
CA VAL A 51 16.01 5.88 14.38
C VAL A 51 14.49 6.03 14.28
N GLY A 52 14.00 6.95 13.46
CA GLY A 52 12.55 7.13 13.25
C GLY A 52 11.88 5.88 12.67
N MET A 53 12.55 5.16 11.77
CA MET A 53 12.08 3.86 11.29
C MET A 53 12.05 2.83 12.43
N GLY A 54 13.12 2.72 13.22
CA GLY A 54 13.16 1.80 14.36
C GLY A 54 12.00 2.02 15.34
N GLU A 55 11.71 3.28 15.67
CA GLU A 55 10.61 3.64 16.57
C GLU A 55 9.24 3.33 15.98
N ALA A 56 9.01 3.66 14.71
CA ALA A 56 7.77 3.32 14.01
C ALA A 56 7.50 1.80 14.02
N TYR A 57 8.53 0.98 13.83
CA TYR A 57 8.41 -0.48 13.89
C TYR A 57 8.21 -1.00 15.32
N ARG A 58 8.77 -0.34 16.33
CA ARG A 58 8.53 -0.67 17.75
C ARG A 58 7.05 -0.44 18.11
N ILE A 59 6.52 0.74 17.80
CA ILE A 59 5.10 1.09 18.01
C ILE A 59 4.20 0.13 17.23
N ALA A 60 4.50 -0.12 15.96
CA ALA A 60 3.73 -1.07 15.15
C ALA A 60 3.71 -2.47 15.77
N LYS A 61 4.80 -2.95 16.37
CA LYS A 61 4.82 -4.24 17.06
C LYS A 61 3.87 -4.29 18.26
N GLU A 62 3.72 -3.18 18.98
CA GLU A 62 2.89 -3.08 20.18
C GLU A 62 1.40 -2.91 19.84
N GLU A 63 1.09 -2.13 18.81
CA GLU A 63 -0.30 -1.72 18.51
C GLU A 63 -0.97 -2.53 17.40
N MET A 64 -0.21 -3.17 16.50
CA MET A 64 -0.77 -3.77 15.28
C MET A 64 -1.82 -4.85 15.58
N ALA A 65 -1.65 -5.64 16.64
CA ALA A 65 -2.59 -6.69 17.00
C ALA A 65 -3.97 -6.14 17.39
N SER A 66 -4.04 -4.97 18.03
CA SER A 66 -5.30 -4.29 18.38
C SER A 66 -5.81 -3.40 17.24
N GLU A 67 -4.92 -2.80 16.45
CA GLU A 67 -5.31 -1.91 15.36
C GLU A 67 -5.85 -2.67 14.15
N MET A 68 -5.34 -3.86 13.82
CA MET A 68 -5.79 -4.63 12.66
C MET A 68 -7.31 -4.94 12.70
N PRO A 69 -7.88 -5.45 13.80
CA PRO A 69 -9.33 -5.62 13.93
C PRO A 69 -10.14 -4.32 13.77
N ARG A 70 -9.64 -3.20 14.29
CA ARG A 70 -10.29 -1.89 14.18
C ARG A 70 -10.31 -1.42 12.72
N LEU A 71 -9.19 -1.53 12.02
CA LEU A 71 -9.07 -1.19 10.59
C LEU A 71 -9.95 -2.08 9.72
N LYS A 72 -10.02 -3.38 10.04
CA LYS A 72 -10.94 -4.34 9.40
C LYS A 72 -12.39 -3.91 9.55
N ALA A 73 -12.82 -3.57 10.77
CA ALA A 73 -14.19 -3.13 11.02
C ALA A 73 -14.54 -1.84 10.25
N LEU A 74 -13.59 -0.89 10.13
CA LEU A 74 -13.78 0.31 9.33
C LEU A 74 -13.89 0.00 7.83
N ARG A 75 -13.03 -0.88 7.31
CA ARG A 75 -13.11 -1.36 5.92
C ARG A 75 -14.44 -2.05 5.65
N ASP A 76 -14.87 -2.93 6.54
CA ASP A 76 -16.11 -3.70 6.39
C ASP A 76 -17.35 -2.80 6.50
N ARG A 77 -17.29 -1.75 7.35
CA ARG A 77 -18.33 -0.72 7.41
C ARG A 77 -18.42 0.05 6.09
N LEU A 78 -17.29 0.45 5.52
CA LEU A 78 -17.26 1.10 4.21
C LEU A 78 -17.83 0.18 3.13
N TYR A 79 -17.38 -1.06 3.08
CA TYR A 79 -17.86 -2.04 2.11
C TYR A 79 -19.37 -2.30 2.22
N ASN A 80 -19.90 -2.48 3.44
CA ASN A 80 -21.32 -2.68 3.64
C ASN A 80 -22.19 -1.49 3.22
N GLY A 81 -21.63 -0.27 3.22
CA GLY A 81 -22.34 0.90 2.70
C GLY A 81 -22.33 1.02 1.17
N LEU A 82 -21.47 0.25 0.48
CA LEU A 82 -21.27 0.34 -0.98
C LEU A 82 -21.76 -0.91 -1.72
N LYS A 83 -21.80 -2.08 -1.05
CA LYS A 83 -22.03 -3.39 -1.70
C LYS A 83 -23.38 -3.53 -2.41
N ASP A 84 -24.39 -2.77 -2.00
CA ASP A 84 -25.75 -2.84 -2.53
C ASP A 84 -25.97 -1.86 -3.70
N ILE A 85 -24.94 -1.07 -4.06
CA ILE A 85 -24.96 -0.23 -5.26
C ILE A 85 -24.85 -1.15 -6.48
N GLU A 86 -25.74 -0.94 -7.46
CA GLU A 86 -25.75 -1.71 -8.71
C GLU A 86 -24.39 -1.61 -9.41
N GLU A 87 -23.99 -2.69 -10.09
CA GLU A 87 -22.74 -2.74 -10.86
C GLU A 87 -21.45 -2.43 -10.05
N THR A 88 -21.45 -2.80 -8.77
CA THR A 88 -20.30 -2.66 -7.88
C THR A 88 -19.55 -3.97 -7.71
N TYR A 89 -18.24 -3.96 -7.94
CA TYR A 89 -17.40 -5.16 -7.96
C TYR A 89 -16.21 -5.02 -7.04
N VAL A 90 -15.98 -6.02 -6.18
CA VAL A 90 -14.78 -6.05 -5.33
C VAL A 90 -13.61 -6.66 -6.11
N ASN A 91 -12.50 -5.95 -6.14
CA ASN A 91 -11.30 -6.39 -6.85
C ASN A 91 -10.41 -7.23 -5.93
N GLY A 92 -10.25 -8.51 -6.27
CA GLY A 92 -9.51 -9.50 -5.47
C GLY A 92 -10.30 -10.11 -4.31
N SER A 93 -9.67 -11.00 -3.55
CA SER A 93 -10.34 -11.75 -2.47
C SER A 93 -10.78 -10.85 -1.31
N MET A 94 -11.94 -11.13 -0.70
CA MET A 94 -12.36 -10.56 0.59
C MET A 94 -11.90 -11.40 1.79
N GLU A 95 -11.55 -12.67 1.58
CA GLU A 95 -11.04 -13.57 2.60
C GLU A 95 -9.54 -13.37 2.81
N TYR A 96 -8.77 -13.37 1.72
CA TYR A 96 -7.30 -13.22 1.73
C TYR A 96 -6.90 -11.79 1.35
N ARG A 97 -7.12 -10.85 2.27
CA ARG A 97 -6.82 -9.42 2.08
C ARG A 97 -6.18 -8.79 3.30
N LEU A 98 -5.41 -7.71 3.08
CA LEU A 98 -5.04 -6.81 4.16
C LEU A 98 -6.29 -6.15 4.79
N ASP A 99 -6.36 -6.18 6.11
CA ASP A 99 -7.52 -5.66 6.88
C ASP A 99 -7.87 -4.20 6.58
N SER A 100 -6.88 -3.37 6.25
CA SER A 100 -7.10 -1.96 5.95
C SER A 100 -7.48 -1.65 4.50
N ASN A 101 -7.43 -2.61 3.58
CA ASN A 101 -7.53 -2.33 2.14
C ASN A 101 -8.92 -2.65 1.59
N LEU A 102 -9.48 -1.75 0.78
CA LEU A 102 -10.64 -2.01 -0.07
C LEU A 102 -10.34 -1.51 -1.48
N ASN A 103 -10.30 -2.40 -2.46
CA ASN A 103 -10.29 -2.05 -3.88
C ASN A 103 -11.62 -2.50 -4.49
N ILE A 104 -12.33 -1.55 -5.11
CA ILE A 104 -13.69 -1.72 -5.62
C ILE A 104 -13.83 -0.96 -6.94
N SER A 105 -14.55 -1.54 -7.91
CA SER A 105 -14.87 -0.92 -9.20
C SER A 105 -16.37 -0.66 -9.29
N PHE A 106 -16.73 0.44 -9.96
CA PHE A 106 -18.12 0.83 -10.20
C PHE A 106 -18.34 0.91 -11.71
N ASN A 107 -19.05 -0.05 -12.31
CA ASN A 107 -19.27 0.00 -13.75
C ASN A 107 -20.01 1.29 -14.14
N TYR A 108 -19.77 1.77 -15.36
CA TYR A 108 -20.37 3.00 -15.89
C TYR A 108 -20.02 4.31 -15.15
N VAL A 109 -19.14 4.26 -14.14
CA VAL A 109 -18.67 5.44 -13.41
C VAL A 109 -17.19 5.66 -13.66
N GLU A 110 -16.81 6.82 -14.16
CA GLU A 110 -15.40 7.15 -14.37
C GLU A 110 -14.70 7.44 -13.03
N GLY A 111 -13.54 6.81 -12.79
CA GLY A 111 -12.82 6.90 -11.52
C GLY A 111 -12.38 8.32 -11.15
N GLU A 112 -12.01 9.16 -12.12
CA GLU A 112 -11.63 10.56 -11.86
C GLU A 112 -12.82 11.39 -11.36
N SER A 113 -13.97 11.25 -12.01
CA SER A 113 -15.23 11.91 -11.60
C SER A 113 -15.62 11.50 -10.17
N LEU A 114 -15.47 10.22 -9.84
CA LEU A 114 -15.74 9.71 -8.51
C LEU A 114 -14.75 10.25 -7.47
N MET A 115 -13.46 10.34 -7.78
CA MET A 115 -12.48 10.98 -6.88
C MET A 115 -12.79 12.47 -6.64
N MET A 116 -13.22 13.21 -7.66
CA MET A 116 -13.61 14.61 -7.52
C MET A 116 -14.86 14.80 -6.63
N ALA A 117 -15.75 13.81 -6.60
CA ALA A 117 -16.91 13.79 -5.72
C ALA A 117 -16.53 13.46 -4.26
N LEU A 118 -15.53 12.61 -4.05
CA LEU A 118 -15.10 12.12 -2.73
C LEU A 118 -14.06 13.04 -2.04
N ARG A 119 -14.35 14.34 -1.94
CA ARG A 119 -13.36 15.33 -1.42
C ARG A 119 -12.95 15.13 0.03
N ASP A 120 -13.85 14.58 0.84
CA ASP A 120 -13.64 14.41 2.29
C ASP A 120 -13.02 13.04 2.64
N ILE A 121 -12.71 12.22 1.63
CA ILE A 121 -12.18 10.87 1.83
C ILE A 121 -10.90 10.70 1.03
N ALA A 122 -9.81 10.37 1.71
CA ALA A 122 -8.54 10.03 1.07
C ALA A 122 -8.66 8.68 0.34
N VAL A 123 -8.85 8.75 -0.98
CA VAL A 123 -8.91 7.59 -1.88
C VAL A 123 -7.85 7.72 -2.98
N SER A 124 -7.51 6.60 -3.64
CA SER A 124 -6.65 6.60 -4.82
C SER A 124 -7.33 5.86 -5.98
N SER A 125 -7.35 6.46 -7.16
CA SER A 125 -7.77 5.80 -8.41
C SER A 125 -6.62 4.93 -8.94
N GLY A 126 -6.92 3.68 -9.26
CA GLY A 126 -5.97 2.72 -9.83
C GLY A 126 -4.76 2.40 -8.94
N SER A 127 -4.13 1.25 -9.17
CA SER A 127 -2.88 0.89 -8.49
C SER A 127 -1.67 1.71 -8.98
N ALA A 128 -1.85 2.54 -10.00
CA ALA A 128 -0.84 3.41 -10.56
C ALA A 128 -1.05 4.82 -9.99
N CYS A 129 -0.38 5.12 -8.88
CA CYS A 129 -0.19 6.50 -8.49
C CYS A 129 0.52 7.23 -9.66
N THR A 130 -0.23 7.99 -10.45
CA THR A 130 0.26 9.02 -11.37
C THR A 130 1.41 8.55 -12.30
N SER A 131 1.14 7.63 -13.22
CA SER A 131 1.85 7.68 -14.51
C SER A 131 1.03 8.57 -15.43
N ALA A 132 1.66 9.53 -16.10
CA ALA A 132 0.99 10.43 -17.06
C ALA A 132 0.34 9.72 -18.27
N SER A 133 0.26 8.39 -18.25
CA SER A 133 -0.46 7.57 -19.22
C SER A 133 -1.83 7.18 -18.65
N LEU A 134 -2.87 7.42 -19.44
CA LEU A 134 -4.24 6.94 -19.28
C LEU A 134 -4.35 5.40 -19.40
N GLU A 135 -3.28 4.65 -19.09
CA GLU A 135 -3.31 3.20 -19.25
C GLU A 135 -3.96 2.51 -18.04
N PRO A 136 -4.85 1.54 -18.27
CA PRO A 136 -5.49 0.80 -17.20
C PRO A 136 -4.46 0.00 -16.37
N SER A 137 -4.75 -0.13 -15.07
CA SER A 137 -3.88 -0.84 -14.12
C SER A 137 -3.52 -2.22 -14.63
N TYR A 138 -2.22 -2.48 -14.79
CA TYR A 138 -1.72 -3.81 -15.15
C TYR A 138 -2.04 -4.87 -14.09
N VAL A 139 -2.21 -4.47 -12.81
CA VAL A 139 -2.60 -5.36 -11.72
C VAL A 139 -4.06 -5.81 -11.88
N LEU A 140 -4.95 -4.87 -12.20
CA LEU A 140 -6.36 -5.19 -12.41
C LEU A 140 -6.58 -6.02 -13.68
N ARG A 141 -5.84 -5.72 -14.75
CA ARG A 141 -5.80 -6.58 -15.95
C ARG A 141 -5.33 -8.00 -15.63
N ALA A 142 -4.30 -8.15 -14.79
CA ALA A 142 -3.83 -9.46 -14.35
C ALA A 142 -4.84 -10.22 -13.46
N LEU A 143 -5.77 -9.50 -12.81
CA LEU A 143 -6.91 -10.09 -12.10
C LEU A 143 -8.08 -10.46 -13.04
N GLY A 144 -7.96 -10.18 -14.34
CA GLY A 144 -8.97 -10.50 -15.35
C GLY A 144 -10.03 -9.42 -15.57
N LEU A 145 -9.85 -8.22 -15.02
CA LEU A 145 -10.75 -7.11 -15.32
C LEU A 145 -10.52 -6.60 -16.74
N ASN A 146 -11.61 -6.19 -17.39
CA ASN A 146 -11.54 -5.41 -18.62
C ASN A 146 -11.07 -3.98 -18.32
N ASP A 147 -10.68 -3.26 -19.37
CA ASP A 147 -10.12 -1.92 -19.24
C ASP A 147 -11.14 -0.92 -18.64
N GLU A 148 -12.42 -1.04 -18.98
CA GLU A 148 -13.50 -0.20 -18.44
C GLU A 148 -13.64 -0.32 -16.91
N LEU A 149 -13.64 -1.54 -16.37
CA LEU A 149 -13.70 -1.78 -14.93
C LEU A 149 -12.38 -1.39 -14.23
N ALA A 150 -11.26 -1.45 -14.94
CA ALA A 150 -9.98 -0.99 -14.41
C ALA A 150 -9.93 0.54 -14.27
N HIS A 151 -10.52 1.28 -15.22
CA HIS A 151 -10.62 2.76 -15.18
C HIS A 151 -11.61 3.29 -14.14
N SER A 152 -12.59 2.47 -13.76
CA SER A 152 -13.60 2.79 -12.75
C SER A 152 -13.26 2.28 -11.34
N SER A 153 -12.01 1.90 -11.11
CA SER A 153 -11.56 1.35 -9.83
C SER A 153 -11.09 2.42 -8.84
N ILE A 154 -11.51 2.28 -7.59
CA ILE A 154 -11.01 3.05 -6.46
C ILE A 154 -10.42 2.12 -5.40
N THR A 155 -9.26 2.52 -4.89
CA THR A 155 -8.64 1.93 -3.71
C THR A 155 -8.78 2.87 -2.53
N ALA A 156 -9.42 2.38 -1.47
CA ALA A 156 -9.47 3.01 -0.16
C ALA A 156 -8.57 2.24 0.82
N ARG A 157 -7.94 2.99 1.73
CA ARG A 157 -7.19 2.42 2.85
C ARG A 157 -7.69 3.02 4.16
N ALA A 158 -8.18 2.17 5.06
CA ALA A 158 -8.42 2.58 6.43
C ALA A 158 -7.07 2.89 7.10
N VAL A 159 -6.99 4.04 7.76
CA VAL A 159 -5.76 4.50 8.44
C VAL A 159 -6.02 4.70 9.94
N GLN A 160 -4.94 4.71 10.71
CA GLN A 160 -4.96 5.04 12.12
C GLN A 160 -5.26 6.53 12.27
N HIS A 161 -6.18 6.88 13.16
CA HIS A 161 -6.56 8.26 13.41
C HIS A 161 -5.66 8.79 14.53
N GLY A 162 -4.92 9.88 14.30
CA GLY A 162 -4.18 10.58 15.37
C GLY A 162 -2.65 10.53 15.35
N ILE A 163 -2.00 10.43 14.18
CA ILE A 163 -0.60 10.84 14.00
C ILE A 163 -0.49 11.64 12.70
#